data_AF-A0A5C5Z210-F1
#
_entry.id   AF-A0A5C5Z210-F1
#
_cell.length_a   1.000
_cell.length_b   1.000
_cell.length_c   1.000
_cell.angle_alpha   90.00
_cell.angle_beta   90.00
_cell.angle_gamma   90.00
#
_symmetry.space_group_name_H-M   'P 1'
#
loop_
_entity.id
_entity.type
_entity.pdbx_description
1 polymer ?
#
loop_
_entity_poly.entity_id
_entity_poly.type
_entity_poly.pdbx_seq_one_letter_code
_entity_poly.pdbx_strand_id
1 'polypeptide(L)'
;MNTKVQLACETVVREIPLSDILPMRKIAKNTKNTVKYRQIVASIKQIGLIEPLVVHREKGNRGQFMLLDGNVRYEVLMELKIESVKCLVALDDEAFTYNHKVNRLSAIQEHFMIMKAVKSGVSESQIADVLDIDVALIRKKRDLLVGICPEAVELLKGKKATSATFVQMRKVIPMRQIEMAELMCATSNFSDSYSKCLIAATPAELLVDKDSSREVDGLSSIDMARMEREMDALAKDFKQIDEVHGKNVLNLVIAVGYLKSLLDNARVVRYLANAYPEILTELQKVAESRMLEGAKEPE
;
A
#
# COMPACT_ATOMS: atom_id res chain seq x y z
N MET A 1 -24.50 11.50 21.87
CA MET A 1 -23.71 12.72 22.17
C MET A 1 -22.86 13.00 20.94
N ASN A 2 -23.18 14.02 20.14
CA ASN A 2 -22.32 14.48 19.04
C ASN A 2 -21.21 15.34 19.65
N THR A 3 -20.18 14.71 20.20
CA THR A 3 -18.94 15.39 20.58
C THR A 3 -18.30 15.88 19.28
N LYS A 4 -18.45 17.18 18.99
CA LYS A 4 -17.71 17.82 17.89
C LYS A 4 -16.22 17.56 18.15
N VAL A 5 -15.60 16.80 17.28
CA VAL A 5 -14.14 16.57 17.30
C VAL A 5 -13.48 17.94 17.20
N GLN A 6 -12.72 18.33 18.23
CA GLN A 6 -11.94 19.56 18.18
C GLN A 6 -10.78 19.38 17.20
N LEU A 7 -10.51 20.41 16.41
CA LEU A 7 -9.38 20.42 15.50
C LEU A 7 -8.08 20.49 16.32
N ALA A 8 -7.04 19.78 15.87
CA ALA A 8 -5.73 19.81 16.52
C ALA A 8 -4.96 21.12 16.26
N CYS A 9 -5.31 21.85 15.20
CA CYS A 9 -4.65 23.09 14.79
C CYS A 9 -5.67 24.19 14.47
N GLU A 10 -5.21 25.44 14.49
CA GLU A 10 -5.92 26.57 13.88
C GLU A 10 -6.22 26.27 12.40
N THR A 11 -7.36 26.74 11.89
CA THR A 11 -7.78 26.51 10.49
C THR A 11 -7.00 27.34 9.46
N VAL A 12 -6.14 28.26 9.92
CA VAL A 12 -5.41 29.20 9.08
C VAL A 12 -3.92 28.91 9.16
N VAL A 13 -3.28 28.79 8.01
CA VAL A 13 -1.82 28.75 7.89
C VAL A 13 -1.29 30.16 8.10
N ARG A 14 -0.35 30.33 9.03
CA ARG A 14 0.29 31.61 9.32
C ARG A 14 1.72 31.62 8.80
N GLU A 15 2.16 32.78 8.35
CA GLU A 15 3.56 33.00 8.02
C GLU A 15 4.29 33.47 9.28
N ILE A 16 5.33 32.74 9.69
CA ILE A 16 6.06 32.96 10.93
C ILE A 16 7.56 33.08 10.60
N PRO A 17 8.27 34.10 11.13
CA PRO A 17 9.72 34.19 11.00
C PRO A 17 10.41 32.96 11.59
N LEU A 18 11.42 32.43 10.91
CA LEU A 18 12.20 31.29 11.44
C LEU A 18 12.90 31.64 12.77
N SER A 19 13.26 32.91 12.98
CA SER A 19 13.83 33.41 14.24
C SER A 19 12.93 33.22 15.45
N ASP A 20 11.61 33.18 15.22
CA ASP A 20 10.59 33.13 16.27
C ASP A 20 10.22 31.68 16.61
N ILE A 21 10.78 30.70 15.89
CA ILE A 21 10.52 29.27 16.05
C ILE A 21 11.66 28.63 16.85
N LEU A 22 11.30 28.00 17.95
CA LEU A 22 12.21 27.30 18.86
C LEU A 22 12.16 25.79 18.59
N PRO A 23 13.21 25.19 18.01
CA PRO A 23 13.28 23.75 17.79
C PRO A 23 13.46 23.00 19.12
N MET A 24 12.56 22.08 19.44
CA MET A 24 12.64 21.28 20.67
C MET A 24 13.79 20.27 20.66
N ARG A 25 14.26 19.87 19.48
CA ARG A 25 15.31 18.86 19.31
C ARG A 25 16.28 19.30 18.23
N LYS A 26 17.57 19.20 18.51
CA LYS A 26 18.61 19.32 17.49
C LYS A 26 18.67 18.04 16.68
N ILE A 27 18.77 18.18 15.37
CA ILE A 27 18.93 17.04 14.46
C ILE A 27 20.31 16.42 14.67
N ALA A 28 20.39 15.09 14.69
CA ALA A 28 21.67 14.39 14.73
C ALA A 28 22.51 14.72 13.49
N LYS A 29 23.82 14.94 13.67
CA LYS A 29 24.74 15.32 12.58
C LYS A 29 24.67 14.39 11.37
N ASN A 30 24.48 13.09 11.60
CA ASN A 30 24.39 12.07 10.55
C ASN A 30 23.14 12.22 9.66
N THR A 31 22.11 12.92 10.13
CA THR A 31 20.85 13.10 9.38
C THR A 31 21.09 13.87 8.09
N LYS A 32 22.03 14.83 8.07
CA LYS A 32 22.36 15.62 6.87
C LYS A 32 22.90 14.76 5.72
N ASN A 33 23.52 13.62 6.04
CA ASN A 33 24.06 12.69 5.06
C ASN A 33 23.01 11.71 4.52
N THR A 34 21.79 11.71 5.06
CA THR A 34 20.75 10.77 4.62
C THR A 34 20.17 11.19 3.27
N VAL A 35 19.77 10.19 2.46
CA VAL A 35 19.07 10.44 1.20
C VAL A 35 17.85 11.32 1.44
N LYS A 36 17.04 11.00 2.45
CA LYS A 36 15.82 11.77 2.78
C LYS A 36 16.10 13.26 3.02
N TYR A 37 17.21 13.62 3.69
CA TYR A 37 17.57 15.02 3.89
C TYR A 37 17.85 15.72 2.56
N ARG A 38 18.65 15.10 1.68
CA ARG A 38 18.95 15.66 0.35
C ARG A 38 17.71 15.83 -0.51
N GLN A 39 16.78 14.87 -0.46
CA GLN A 39 15.50 14.96 -1.17
C GLN A 39 14.65 16.15 -0.68
N ILE A 40 14.62 16.39 0.64
CA ILE A 40 13.91 17.54 1.20
C ILE A 40 14.57 18.86 0.75
N VAL A 41 15.90 18.94 0.75
CA VAL A 41 16.65 20.10 0.24
C VAL A 41 16.33 20.36 -1.23
N ALA A 42 16.40 19.33 -2.07
CA ALA A 42 16.15 19.45 -3.51
C ALA A 42 14.71 19.89 -3.79
N SER A 43 13.74 19.27 -3.11
CA SER A 43 12.32 19.63 -3.21
C SER A 43 12.05 21.08 -2.79
N ILE A 44 12.55 21.51 -1.62
CA ILE A 44 12.36 22.90 -1.15
C ILE A 44 12.98 23.92 -2.11
N LYS A 45 14.15 23.61 -2.71
CA LYS A 45 14.79 24.52 -3.68
C LYS A 45 13.97 24.71 -4.96
N GLN A 46 13.31 23.64 -5.43
CA GLN A 46 12.60 23.64 -6.72
C GLN A 46 11.16 24.13 -6.60
N ILE A 47 10.43 23.68 -5.58
CA ILE A 47 8.97 23.91 -5.43
C ILE A 47 8.58 24.56 -4.10
N GLY A 48 9.54 24.82 -3.22
CA GLY A 48 9.27 25.37 -1.89
C GLY A 48 8.72 24.34 -0.91
N LEU A 49 8.32 24.83 0.27
CA LEU A 49 7.78 23.98 1.32
C LEU A 49 6.33 23.58 1.01
N ILE A 50 6.11 22.30 0.71
CA ILE A 50 4.76 21.74 0.45
C ILE A 50 3.97 21.57 1.75
N GLU A 51 4.59 20.93 2.74
CA GLU A 51 3.97 20.62 4.03
C GLU A 51 4.42 21.66 5.07
N PRO A 52 3.51 22.51 5.58
CA PRO A 52 3.82 23.52 6.60
C PRO A 52 4.47 22.92 7.85
N LEU A 53 5.26 23.72 8.56
CA LEU A 53 5.74 23.33 9.90
C LEU A 53 4.59 23.36 10.90
N VAL A 54 4.60 22.48 11.90
CA VAL A 54 3.60 22.52 12.97
C VAL A 54 4.25 23.11 14.20
N VAL A 55 3.66 24.19 14.72
CA VAL A 55 4.21 24.93 15.85
C VAL A 55 3.15 25.18 16.92
N HIS A 56 3.55 25.30 18.18
CA HIS A 56 2.68 25.68 19.29
C HIS A 56 3.07 27.04 19.85
N ARG A 57 2.11 27.84 20.32
CA ARG A 57 2.41 29.14 20.95
C ARG A 57 3.01 28.92 22.33
N GLU A 58 4.16 29.52 22.61
CA GLU A 58 4.78 29.35 23.92
C GLU A 58 3.99 30.05 25.03
N LYS A 59 3.82 29.37 26.17
CA LYS A 59 3.13 29.90 27.34
C LYS A 59 4.05 30.89 28.07
N GLY A 60 3.81 32.18 27.88
CA GLY A 60 4.47 33.26 28.63
C GLY A 60 5.26 34.26 27.78
N ASN A 61 5.53 33.96 26.51
CA ASN A 61 6.24 34.88 25.62
C ASN A 61 5.43 35.17 24.35
N ARG A 62 4.95 36.42 24.22
CA ARG A 62 4.13 36.81 23.06
C ARG A 62 5.01 36.91 21.82
N GLY A 63 4.88 35.94 20.92
CA GLY A 63 5.53 35.94 19.62
C GLY A 63 6.47 34.76 19.38
N GLN A 64 6.80 33.97 20.40
CA GLN A 64 7.61 32.76 20.24
C GLN A 64 6.75 31.51 20.05
N PHE A 65 7.25 30.62 19.20
CA PHE A 65 6.58 29.40 18.80
C PHE A 65 7.50 28.20 19.00
N MET A 66 6.98 27.14 19.60
CA MET A 66 7.70 25.88 19.79
C MET A 66 7.46 24.96 18.59
N LEU A 67 8.52 24.41 18.00
CA LEU A 67 8.40 23.50 16.86
C LEU A 67 7.98 22.10 17.34
N LEU A 68 6.78 21.66 16.95
CA LEU A 68 6.26 20.33 17.26
C LEU A 68 6.62 19.31 16.18
N ASP A 69 6.42 19.66 14.91
CA ASP A 69 6.76 18.80 13.77
C ASP A 69 7.48 19.55 12.65
N GLY A 70 8.35 18.83 11.94
CA GLY A 70 9.08 19.36 10.80
C GLY A 70 10.52 19.77 11.12
N ASN A 71 11.14 19.21 12.17
CA ASN A 71 12.55 19.48 12.53
C ASN A 71 13.50 19.44 11.32
N VAL A 72 13.43 18.38 10.50
CA VAL A 72 14.27 18.25 9.29
C VAL A 72 14.01 19.36 8.28
N ARG A 73 12.74 19.71 8.05
CA ARG A 73 12.36 20.81 7.15
C ARG A 73 12.88 22.14 7.69
N TYR A 74 12.71 22.40 8.99
CA TYR A 74 13.19 23.61 9.66
C TYR A 74 14.71 23.79 9.49
N GLU A 75 15.52 22.75 9.74
CA GLU A 75 16.97 22.82 9.55
C GLU A 75 17.35 23.13 8.10
N VAL A 76 16.67 22.53 7.12
CA VAL A 76 16.89 22.82 5.71
C VAL A 76 16.55 24.28 5.38
N LEU A 77 15.44 24.80 5.90
CA LEU A 77 15.05 26.21 5.70
C LEU A 77 16.08 27.18 6.30
N MET A 78 16.62 26.85 7.47
CA MET A 78 17.71 27.60 8.11
C MET A 78 18.99 27.58 7.25
N GLU A 79 19.36 26.42 6.69
CA GLU A 79 20.52 26.29 5.80
C GLU A 79 20.35 27.07 4.50
N LEU A 80 19.13 27.12 3.97
CA LEU A 80 18.77 27.92 2.80
C LEU A 80 18.59 29.42 3.11
N LYS A 81 18.72 29.84 4.38
CA LYS A 81 18.57 31.22 4.86
C LYS A 81 17.22 31.85 4.46
N ILE A 82 16.16 31.07 4.53
CA ILE A 82 14.80 31.56 4.34
C ILE A 82 14.39 32.37 5.58
N GLU A 83 13.69 33.49 5.43
CA GLU A 83 13.36 34.38 6.55
C GLU A 83 12.05 33.96 7.25
N SER A 84 11.02 33.64 6.47
CA SER A 84 9.68 33.29 6.94
C SER A 84 9.21 31.96 6.35
N VAL A 85 8.34 31.26 7.09
CA VAL A 85 7.80 29.97 6.67
C VAL A 85 6.32 29.85 7.02
N LYS A 86 5.58 29.12 6.19
CA LYS A 86 4.21 28.73 6.44
C LYS A 86 4.14 27.69 7.56
N CYS A 87 3.36 28.00 8.59
CA CYS A 87 3.18 27.19 9.78
C CYS A 87 1.69 26.95 10.08
N LEU A 88 1.39 25.75 10.56
CA LEU A 88 0.14 25.42 11.23
C LEU A 88 0.33 25.60 12.74
N VAL A 89 -0.54 26.38 13.36
CA VAL A 89 -0.48 26.61 14.81
C VAL A 89 -1.33 25.56 15.52
N ALA A 90 -0.67 24.64 16.23
CA ALA A 90 -1.30 23.63 17.05
C ALA A 90 -1.95 24.26 18.29
N LEU A 91 -3.13 23.75 18.66
CA LEU A 91 -3.85 24.20 19.86
C LEU A 91 -3.30 23.56 21.14
N ASP A 92 -2.62 22.41 20.99
CA ASP A 92 -1.99 21.67 22.08
C ASP A 92 -0.47 21.61 21.90
N ASP A 93 0.27 21.37 22.98
CA ASP A 93 1.75 21.30 23.01
C ASP A 93 2.29 19.88 22.78
N GLU A 94 1.46 18.98 22.23
CA GLU A 94 1.81 17.58 22.01
C GLU A 94 2.69 17.37 20.77
N ALA A 95 3.95 17.01 20.99
CA ALA A 95 4.95 16.77 19.93
C ALA A 95 4.98 15.34 19.37
N PHE A 96 3.91 14.54 19.56
CA PHE A 96 3.88 13.15 19.13
C PHE A 96 3.60 13.02 17.62
N THR A 97 4.64 12.69 16.84
CA THR A 97 4.49 12.48 15.39
C THR A 97 4.15 11.02 15.07
N TYR A 98 3.07 10.78 14.31
CA TYR A 98 2.66 9.44 13.86
C TYR A 98 3.50 8.87 12.70
N ASN A 99 4.77 9.26 12.59
CA ASN A 99 5.67 8.81 11.53
C ASN A 99 5.80 7.26 11.44
N HIS A 100 5.49 6.53 12.52
CA HIS A 100 5.48 5.07 12.55
C HIS A 100 4.21 4.44 11.93
N LYS A 101 3.13 5.21 11.71
CA LYS A 101 1.87 4.76 11.10
C LYS A 101 1.73 5.17 9.62
N VAL A 102 2.83 5.56 8.97
CA VAL A 102 2.81 6.01 7.57
C VAL A 102 2.77 4.80 6.64
N ASN A 103 1.73 4.72 5.82
CA ASN A 103 1.64 3.75 4.73
C ASN A 103 2.67 4.11 3.64
N ARG A 104 3.48 3.13 3.26
CA ARG A 104 4.47 3.30 2.19
C ARG A 104 3.80 3.03 0.84
N LEU A 105 4.18 3.82 -0.17
CA LEU A 105 3.74 3.62 -1.54
C LEU A 105 4.28 2.28 -2.08
N SER A 106 3.41 1.53 -2.75
CA SER A 106 3.79 0.36 -3.55
C SER A 106 4.41 0.79 -4.88
N ALA A 107 5.18 -0.10 -5.51
CA ALA A 107 5.81 0.17 -6.81
C ALA A 107 4.77 0.50 -7.90
N ILE A 108 3.61 -0.17 -7.86
CA ILE A 108 2.46 0.12 -8.75
C ILE A 108 1.93 1.55 -8.53
N GLN A 109 1.74 1.95 -7.27
CA GLN A 109 1.27 3.30 -6.95
C GLN A 109 2.26 4.36 -7.42
N GLU A 110 3.56 4.16 -7.19
CA GLU A 110 4.60 5.06 -7.69
C GLU A 110 4.57 5.19 -9.22
N HIS A 111 4.41 4.07 -9.93
CA HIS A 111 4.26 4.06 -11.39
C HIS A 111 3.08 4.94 -11.84
N PHE A 112 1.89 4.74 -11.27
CA PHE A 112 0.72 5.54 -11.63
C PHE A 112 0.86 7.02 -11.25
N MET A 113 1.51 7.33 -10.13
CA MET A 113 1.81 8.71 -9.74
C MET A 113 2.74 9.40 -10.74
N ILE A 114 3.83 8.73 -11.15
CA ILE A 114 4.77 9.25 -12.16
C ILE A 114 4.05 9.43 -13.51
N MET A 115 3.30 8.43 -13.94
CA MET A 115 2.52 8.51 -15.19
C MET A 115 1.53 9.67 -15.17
N LYS A 116 0.85 9.91 -14.04
CA LYS A 116 -0.06 11.04 -13.88
C LYS A 116 0.68 12.37 -13.94
N ALA A 117 1.84 12.50 -13.28
CA ALA A 117 2.65 13.72 -13.30
C ALA A 117 3.14 14.05 -14.72
N VAL A 118 3.64 13.05 -15.45
CA VAL A 118 4.10 13.22 -16.84
C VAL A 118 2.94 13.60 -17.77
N LYS A 119 1.77 12.95 -17.63
CA LYS A 119 0.56 13.31 -18.41
C LYS A 119 0.08 14.73 -18.12
N SER A 120 0.29 15.24 -16.91
CA SER A 120 -0.02 16.63 -16.54
C SER A 120 1.03 17.65 -17.04
N GLY A 121 2.04 17.22 -17.80
CA GLY A 121 3.03 18.11 -18.44
C GLY A 121 4.34 18.30 -17.65
N VAL A 122 4.56 17.58 -16.56
CA VAL A 122 5.82 17.62 -15.80
C VAL A 122 6.87 16.76 -16.50
N SER A 123 8.04 17.30 -16.79
CA SER A 123 9.12 16.52 -17.43
C SER A 123 9.77 15.52 -16.46
N GLU A 124 10.30 14.42 -16.99
CA GLU A 124 11.00 13.39 -16.19
C GLU A 124 12.23 13.96 -15.46
N SER A 125 12.94 14.91 -16.08
CA SER A 125 14.08 15.59 -15.47
C SER A 125 13.66 16.44 -14.28
N GLN A 126 12.54 17.17 -14.37
CA GLN A 126 12.02 17.93 -13.23
C GLN A 126 11.63 17.02 -12.06
N ILE A 127 11.01 15.86 -12.34
CA ILE A 127 10.66 14.88 -11.30
C ILE A 127 11.94 14.35 -10.62
N ALA A 128 12.96 14.02 -11.42
CA ALA A 128 14.25 13.55 -10.95
C ALA A 128 14.97 14.60 -10.07
N ASP A 129 15.00 15.85 -10.52
CA ASP A 129 15.64 16.97 -9.82
C ASP A 129 14.97 17.25 -8.48
N VAL A 130 13.64 17.26 -8.42
CA VAL A 130 12.87 17.47 -7.17
C VAL A 130 13.10 16.33 -6.17
N LEU A 131 13.24 15.11 -6.66
CA LEU A 131 13.39 13.93 -5.82
C LEU A 131 14.85 13.55 -5.52
N ASP A 132 15.85 14.29 -6.00
CA ASP A 132 17.29 13.95 -5.90
C ASP A 132 17.58 12.50 -6.37
N ILE A 133 17.01 12.11 -7.51
CA ILE A 133 17.11 10.76 -8.08
C ILE A 133 17.54 10.84 -9.55
N ASP A 134 18.26 9.82 -10.04
CA ASP A 134 18.58 9.68 -11.46
C ASP A 134 17.33 9.56 -12.35
N VAL A 135 17.28 10.33 -13.43
CA VAL A 135 16.25 10.28 -14.49
C VAL A 135 16.05 8.85 -15.00
N ALA A 136 17.12 8.05 -15.09
CA ALA A 136 17.01 6.65 -15.51
C ALA A 136 16.14 5.81 -14.56
N LEU A 137 16.17 6.09 -13.26
CA LEU A 137 15.32 5.40 -12.30
C LEU A 137 13.85 5.82 -12.45
N ILE A 138 13.58 7.10 -12.74
CA ILE A 138 12.23 7.59 -13.03
C ILE A 138 11.66 6.89 -14.27
N ARG A 139 12.45 6.77 -15.34
CA ARG A 139 12.06 6.01 -16.54
C ARG A 139 11.77 4.55 -16.24
N LYS A 140 12.60 3.88 -15.45
CA LYS A 140 12.35 2.49 -15.01
C LYS A 140 11.04 2.34 -14.24
N LYS A 141 10.69 3.29 -13.38
CA LYS A 141 9.42 3.29 -12.65
C LYS A 141 8.23 3.62 -13.55
N ARG A 142 8.39 4.56 -14.50
CA ARG A 142 7.40 4.86 -15.54
C ARG A 142 7.12 3.65 -16.41
N ASP A 143 8.14 2.88 -16.78
CA ASP A 143 7.98 1.71 -17.66
C ASP A 143 7.76 0.40 -16.88
N LEU A 144 7.49 0.49 -15.58
CA LEU A 144 7.40 -0.66 -14.68
C LEU A 144 6.40 -1.71 -15.18
N LEU A 145 5.22 -1.26 -15.61
CA LEU A 145 4.10 -2.12 -16.01
C LEU A 145 4.05 -2.39 -17.52
N VAL A 146 5.03 -1.90 -18.29
CA VAL A 146 5.15 -2.25 -19.71
C VAL A 146 5.35 -3.76 -19.84
N GLY A 147 4.49 -4.43 -20.60
CA GLY A 147 4.53 -5.88 -20.80
C GLY A 147 3.85 -6.71 -19.70
N ILE A 148 3.13 -6.08 -18.76
CA ILE A 148 2.34 -6.77 -17.74
C ILE A 148 0.85 -6.68 -18.09
N CYS A 149 0.12 -7.79 -17.97
CA CYS A 149 -1.32 -7.81 -18.24
C CYS A 149 -2.11 -7.02 -17.16
N PRO A 150 -3.20 -6.33 -17.54
CA PRO A 150 -4.01 -5.55 -16.61
C PRO A 150 -4.54 -6.35 -15.42
N GLU A 151 -4.89 -7.62 -15.64
CA GLU A 151 -5.44 -8.52 -14.62
C GLU A 151 -4.41 -8.78 -13.51
N ALA A 152 -3.15 -9.06 -13.88
CA ALA A 152 -2.08 -9.23 -12.91
C ALA A 152 -1.76 -7.92 -12.16
N VAL A 153 -1.88 -6.76 -12.82
CA VAL A 153 -1.71 -5.45 -12.17
C VAL A 153 -2.79 -5.22 -11.11
N GLU A 154 -4.06 -5.53 -11.41
CA GLU A 154 -5.14 -5.36 -10.45
C GLU A 154 -5.00 -6.32 -9.25
N LEU A 155 -4.58 -7.57 -9.47
CA LEU A 155 -4.30 -8.52 -8.37
C LEU A 155 -3.18 -8.03 -7.43
N LEU A 156 -2.14 -7.40 -7.98
CA LEU A 156 -0.98 -6.92 -7.21
C LEU A 156 -1.14 -5.50 -6.68
N LYS A 157 -2.25 -4.83 -6.97
CA LYS A 157 -2.53 -3.46 -6.53
C LYS A 157 -2.60 -3.37 -5.01
N GLY A 158 -1.88 -2.41 -4.44
CA GLY A 158 -1.76 -2.25 -2.98
C GLY A 158 -0.93 -3.33 -2.27
N LYS A 159 -0.38 -4.30 -3.01
CA LYS A 159 0.53 -5.32 -2.47
C LYS A 159 1.98 -4.81 -2.46
N LYS A 160 2.85 -5.52 -1.73
CA LYS A 160 4.27 -5.15 -1.56
C LYS A 160 5.17 -5.74 -2.65
N ALA A 161 4.67 -5.86 -3.88
CA ALA A 161 5.45 -6.31 -5.02
C ALA A 161 6.54 -5.29 -5.36
N THR A 162 7.75 -5.78 -5.60
CA THR A 162 8.93 -4.96 -5.88
C THR A 162 9.10 -4.75 -7.39
N SER A 163 9.89 -3.75 -7.81
CA SER A 163 10.20 -3.56 -9.23
C SER A 163 10.84 -4.79 -9.88
N ALA A 164 11.63 -5.55 -9.12
CA ALA A 164 12.27 -6.78 -9.59
C ALA A 164 11.25 -7.88 -9.91
N THR A 165 10.17 -7.97 -9.13
CA THR A 165 9.05 -8.89 -9.39
C THR A 165 8.45 -8.68 -10.78
N PHE A 166 8.19 -7.42 -11.17
CA PHE A 166 7.65 -7.10 -12.49
C PHE A 166 8.66 -7.36 -13.63
N VAL A 167 9.97 -7.23 -13.35
CA VAL A 167 11.01 -7.64 -14.31
C VAL A 167 10.95 -9.14 -14.57
N GLN A 168 10.69 -9.97 -13.55
CA GLN A 168 10.52 -11.41 -13.74
C GLN A 168 9.21 -11.73 -14.47
N MET A 169 8.09 -11.12 -14.07
CA MET A 169 6.78 -11.37 -14.70
C MET A 169 6.77 -11.01 -16.19
N ARG A 170 7.56 -10.02 -16.64
CA ARG A 170 7.72 -9.71 -18.07
C ARG A 170 8.27 -10.86 -18.93
N LYS A 171 8.93 -11.85 -18.32
CA LYS A 171 9.53 -12.99 -19.04
C LYS A 171 8.51 -14.06 -19.40
N VAL A 172 7.29 -14.00 -18.86
CA VAL A 172 6.24 -15.00 -19.08
C VAL A 172 5.04 -14.42 -19.82
N ILE A 173 4.28 -15.30 -20.48
CA ILE A 173 3.07 -14.92 -21.21
C ILE A 173 1.97 -14.40 -20.27
N PRO A 174 0.99 -13.61 -20.76
CA PRO A 174 -0.04 -12.99 -19.93
C PRO A 174 -0.80 -13.94 -18.99
N MET A 175 -1.19 -15.13 -19.45
CA MET A 175 -1.88 -16.11 -18.61
C MET A 175 -1.04 -16.52 -17.40
N ARG A 176 0.27 -16.74 -17.60
CA ARG A 176 1.18 -17.11 -16.53
C ARG A 176 1.47 -15.96 -15.57
N GLN A 177 1.44 -14.71 -16.04
CA GLN A 177 1.53 -13.53 -15.16
C GLN A 177 0.39 -13.49 -14.14
N ILE A 178 -0.83 -13.84 -14.56
CA ILE A 178 -2.02 -13.89 -13.68
C ILE A 178 -1.83 -14.98 -12.62
N GLU A 179 -1.49 -16.20 -13.04
CA GLU A 179 -1.23 -17.31 -12.11
C GLU A 179 -0.13 -16.99 -11.10
N MET A 180 0.97 -16.36 -11.55
CA MET A 180 2.05 -15.92 -10.65
C MET A 180 1.54 -14.91 -9.62
N ALA A 181 0.70 -13.96 -10.03
CA ALA A 181 0.12 -12.97 -9.13
C ALA A 181 -0.83 -13.63 -8.10
N GLU A 182 -1.65 -14.60 -8.52
CA GLU A 182 -2.53 -15.37 -7.63
C GLU A 182 -1.73 -16.15 -6.60
N LEU A 183 -0.67 -16.86 -7.02
CA LEU A 183 0.21 -17.62 -6.12
C LEU A 183 0.92 -16.69 -5.10
N MET A 184 1.38 -15.52 -5.54
CA MET A 184 1.96 -14.50 -4.64
C MET A 184 0.95 -13.98 -3.62
N CYS A 185 -0.28 -13.74 -4.04
CA CYS A 185 -1.36 -13.30 -3.17
C CYS A 185 -1.74 -14.39 -2.16
N ALA A 186 -1.91 -15.64 -2.61
CA ALA A 186 -2.26 -16.77 -1.77
C ALA A 186 -1.19 -17.05 -0.70
N THR A 187 0.08 -16.98 -1.07
CA THR A 187 1.20 -17.19 -0.13
C THR A 187 1.57 -15.93 0.66
N SER A 188 0.98 -14.77 0.33
CA SER A 188 1.36 -13.46 0.86
C SER A 188 2.88 -13.17 0.74
N ASN A 189 3.52 -13.74 -0.30
CA ASN A 189 4.96 -13.62 -0.53
C ASN A 189 5.24 -12.86 -1.84
N PHE A 190 5.72 -11.63 -1.70
CA PHE A 190 6.03 -10.74 -2.83
C PHE A 190 7.53 -10.49 -3.01
N SER A 191 8.36 -11.37 -2.46
CA SER A 191 9.82 -11.25 -2.52
C SER A 191 10.36 -11.49 -3.93
N ASP A 192 11.51 -10.87 -4.23
CA ASP A 192 12.23 -11.09 -5.49
C ASP A 192 12.65 -12.56 -5.65
N SER A 193 13.12 -13.19 -4.56
CA SER A 193 13.48 -14.61 -4.57
C SER A 193 12.31 -15.50 -4.95
N TYR A 194 11.13 -15.27 -4.39
CA TYR A 194 9.93 -16.04 -4.75
C TYR A 194 9.54 -15.82 -6.22
N SER A 195 9.63 -14.59 -6.72
CA SER A 195 9.37 -14.32 -8.14
C SER A 195 10.33 -15.07 -9.08
N LYS A 196 11.60 -15.20 -8.69
CA LYS A 196 12.59 -16.01 -9.43
C LYS A 196 12.27 -17.50 -9.37
N CYS A 197 11.86 -18.02 -8.21
CA CYS A 197 11.41 -19.41 -8.07
C CYS A 197 10.21 -19.71 -8.98
N LEU A 198 9.22 -18.81 -9.05
CA LEU A 198 8.06 -18.99 -9.93
C LEU A 198 8.45 -19.04 -11.41
N ILE A 199 9.44 -18.24 -11.83
CA ILE A 199 9.99 -18.31 -13.20
C ILE A 199 10.76 -19.60 -13.43
N ALA A 200 11.58 -20.05 -12.48
CA ALA A 200 12.33 -21.29 -12.58
C ALA A 200 11.40 -22.52 -12.71
N ALA A 201 10.25 -22.48 -12.03
CA ALA A 201 9.20 -23.48 -12.10
C ALA A 201 8.24 -23.30 -13.30
N THR A 202 8.48 -22.34 -14.20
CA THR A 202 7.60 -22.11 -15.35
C THR A 202 8.05 -22.93 -16.57
N PRO A 203 7.15 -23.71 -17.20
CA PRO A 203 7.43 -24.43 -18.44
C PRO A 203 7.88 -23.49 -19.58
N ALA A 204 8.75 -23.99 -20.48
CA ALA A 204 9.28 -23.21 -21.62
C ALA A 204 8.19 -22.63 -22.54
N GLU A 205 7.05 -23.30 -22.61
CA GLU A 205 5.92 -22.89 -23.45
C GLU A 205 5.24 -21.62 -22.94
N LEU A 206 5.38 -21.33 -21.64
CA LEU A 206 4.80 -20.17 -20.98
C LEU A 206 5.80 -19.00 -20.85
N LEU A 207 7.02 -19.15 -21.36
CA LEU A 207 8.02 -18.08 -21.46
C LEU A 207 7.84 -17.28 -22.76
N VAL A 208 8.04 -15.97 -22.69
CA VAL A 208 8.04 -15.08 -23.87
C VAL A 208 9.24 -15.40 -24.76
N ASP A 209 10.43 -15.51 -24.15
CA ASP A 209 11.66 -15.92 -24.81
C ASP A 209 12.03 -17.33 -24.35
N LYS A 210 11.97 -18.30 -25.25
CA LYS A 210 12.30 -19.71 -24.94
C LYS A 210 13.75 -19.92 -24.51
N ASP A 211 14.64 -19.00 -24.90
CA ASP A 211 16.05 -18.97 -24.54
C ASP A 211 16.36 -18.09 -23.31
N SER A 212 15.34 -17.47 -22.69
CA SER A 212 15.58 -16.69 -21.47
C SER A 212 16.08 -17.60 -20.34
N SER A 213 17.19 -17.21 -19.72
CA SER A 213 17.82 -18.03 -18.70
C SER A 213 16.86 -18.25 -17.52
N ARG A 214 16.56 -19.53 -17.28
CA ARG A 214 15.88 -20.01 -16.06
C ARG A 214 16.82 -20.01 -14.84
N GLU A 215 18.06 -19.60 -15.04
CA GLU A 215 19.12 -19.70 -14.06
C GLU A 215 18.80 -18.83 -12.84
N VAL A 216 18.54 -19.51 -11.74
CA VAL A 216 18.59 -18.93 -10.41
C VAL A 216 19.96 -19.30 -9.87
N ASP A 217 20.81 -18.30 -9.65
CA ASP A 217 22.15 -18.49 -9.08
C ASP A 217 22.06 -19.38 -7.83
N GLY A 218 22.71 -20.54 -7.88
CA GLY A 218 22.80 -21.49 -6.76
C GLY A 218 21.82 -22.66 -6.74
N LEU A 219 20.92 -22.81 -7.73
CA LEU A 219 20.08 -24.02 -7.85
C LEU A 219 20.58 -24.97 -8.95
N SER A 220 20.69 -26.27 -8.61
CA SER A 220 20.95 -27.34 -9.58
C SER A 220 19.76 -27.56 -10.51
N SER A 221 20.00 -28.04 -11.73
CA SER A 221 18.94 -28.40 -12.68
C SER A 221 17.97 -29.45 -12.13
N ILE A 222 18.45 -30.33 -11.24
CA ILE A 222 17.63 -31.34 -10.56
C ILE A 222 16.70 -30.69 -9.53
N ASP A 223 17.19 -29.69 -8.79
CA ASP A 223 16.38 -28.95 -7.82
C ASP A 223 15.33 -28.08 -8.51
N MET A 224 15.66 -27.50 -9.66
CA MET A 224 14.68 -26.78 -10.50
C MET A 224 13.56 -27.72 -10.99
N ALA A 225 13.89 -28.92 -11.48
CA ALA A 225 12.89 -29.89 -11.93
C ALA A 225 12.07 -30.52 -10.79
N ARG A 226 12.60 -30.56 -9.56
CA ARG A 226 11.83 -30.92 -8.37
C ARG A 226 10.87 -29.80 -7.99
N MET A 227 11.36 -28.56 -7.97
CA MET A 227 10.56 -27.38 -7.68
C MET A 227 9.42 -27.19 -8.67
N GLU A 228 9.66 -27.40 -9.97
CA GLU A 228 8.62 -27.37 -11.02
C GLU A 228 7.50 -28.36 -10.70
N ARG A 229 7.83 -29.61 -10.37
CA ARG A 229 6.84 -30.65 -10.00
C ARG A 229 6.08 -30.31 -8.72
N GLU A 230 6.76 -29.82 -7.69
CA GLU A 230 6.12 -29.44 -6.43
C GLU A 230 5.20 -28.22 -6.59
N MET A 231 5.60 -27.24 -7.41
CA MET A 231 4.78 -26.06 -7.70
C MET A 231 3.58 -26.40 -8.59
N ASP A 232 3.74 -27.29 -9.57
CA ASP A 232 2.63 -27.77 -10.40
C ASP A 232 1.60 -28.55 -9.57
N ALA A 233 2.06 -29.37 -8.62
CA ALA A 233 1.17 -30.07 -7.69
C ALA A 233 0.42 -29.05 -6.82
N LEU A 234 1.13 -28.08 -6.25
CA LEU A 234 0.54 -27.05 -5.40
C LEU A 234 -0.47 -26.17 -6.17
N ALA A 235 -0.17 -25.80 -7.42
CA ALA A 235 -1.05 -25.02 -8.27
C ALA A 235 -2.34 -25.78 -8.61
N LYS A 236 -2.25 -27.09 -8.86
CA LYS A 236 -3.42 -27.96 -9.09
C LYS A 236 -4.27 -28.09 -7.83
N ASP A 237 -3.65 -28.33 -6.69
CA ASP A 237 -4.33 -28.40 -5.40
C ASP A 237 -5.04 -27.08 -5.09
N PHE A 238 -4.39 -25.95 -5.38
CA PHE A 238 -4.98 -24.62 -5.21
C PHE A 238 -6.22 -24.44 -6.09
N LYS A 239 -6.12 -24.76 -7.39
CA LYS A 239 -7.26 -24.66 -8.31
C LYS A 239 -8.42 -25.55 -7.88
N GLN A 240 -8.13 -26.76 -7.40
CA GLN A 240 -9.15 -27.65 -6.87
C GLN A 240 -9.82 -27.10 -5.62
N ILE A 241 -9.04 -26.52 -4.69
CA ILE A 241 -9.57 -25.88 -3.49
C ILE A 241 -10.43 -24.66 -3.86
N ASP A 242 -10.00 -23.84 -4.82
CA ASP A 242 -10.72 -22.64 -5.23
C ASP A 242 -12.06 -22.98 -5.91
N GLU A 243 -12.08 -23.98 -6.80
CA GLU A 243 -13.32 -24.48 -7.41
C GLU A 243 -14.29 -25.04 -6.36
N VAL A 244 -13.79 -25.80 -5.39
CA VAL A 244 -14.60 -26.35 -4.28
C VAL A 244 -15.08 -25.23 -3.36
N HIS A 245 -14.24 -24.25 -3.06
CA HIS A 245 -14.56 -23.10 -2.23
C HIS A 245 -15.67 -22.26 -2.86
N GLY A 246 -15.55 -21.92 -4.15
CA GLY A 246 -16.58 -21.19 -4.88
C GLY A 246 -17.94 -21.90 -4.88
N LYS A 247 -17.94 -23.22 -5.11
CA LYS A 247 -19.16 -24.04 -5.04
C LYS A 247 -19.77 -24.07 -3.64
N ASN A 248 -18.94 -24.22 -2.61
CA ASN A 248 -19.38 -24.25 -1.21
C ASN A 248 -19.97 -22.89 -0.77
N VAL A 249 -19.34 -21.79 -1.17
CA VAL A 249 -19.84 -20.43 -0.91
C VAL A 249 -21.20 -20.22 -1.59
N LEU A 250 -21.35 -20.60 -2.86
CA LEU A 250 -22.63 -20.50 -3.56
C LEU A 250 -23.72 -21.34 -2.88
N ASN A 251 -23.41 -22.60 -2.54
CA ASN A 251 -24.34 -23.47 -1.82
C ASN A 251 -24.74 -22.88 -0.47
N LEU A 252 -23.78 -22.26 0.25
CA LEU A 252 -24.04 -21.60 1.52
C LEU A 252 -24.94 -20.37 1.34
N VAL A 253 -24.72 -19.53 0.33
CA VAL A 253 -25.58 -18.39 -0.01
C VAL A 253 -27.02 -18.84 -0.27
N ILE A 254 -27.19 -19.90 -1.07
CA ILE A 254 -28.50 -20.47 -1.39
C ILE A 254 -29.16 -21.03 -0.12
N ALA A 255 -28.43 -21.79 0.69
CA ALA A 255 -28.93 -22.35 1.94
C ALA A 255 -29.36 -21.26 2.94
N VAL A 256 -28.56 -20.20 3.10
CA VAL A 256 -28.89 -19.04 3.94
C VAL A 256 -30.09 -18.27 3.38
N GLY A 257 -30.19 -18.10 2.06
CA GLY A 257 -31.34 -17.47 1.40
C GLY A 257 -32.63 -18.26 1.61
N TYR A 258 -32.58 -19.59 1.47
CA TYR A 258 -33.69 -20.47 1.77
C TYR A 258 -34.05 -20.43 3.27
N LEU A 259 -33.06 -20.43 4.15
CA LEU A 259 -33.28 -20.33 5.59
C LEU A 259 -34.00 -19.02 5.97
N LYS A 260 -33.63 -17.88 5.37
CA LYS A 260 -34.37 -16.62 5.53
C LYS A 260 -35.82 -16.77 5.12
N SER A 261 -36.08 -17.35 3.94
CA SER A 261 -37.46 -17.58 3.47
C SER A 261 -38.28 -18.48 4.40
N LEU A 262 -37.65 -19.45 5.07
CA LEU A 262 -38.29 -20.28 6.08
C LEU A 262 -38.58 -19.51 7.38
N LEU A 263 -37.66 -18.66 7.82
CA LEU A 263 -37.81 -17.82 9.01
C LEU A 263 -38.78 -16.64 8.81
N ASP A 264 -39.05 -16.23 7.57
CA ASP A 264 -40.12 -15.26 7.25
C ASP A 264 -41.53 -15.86 7.41
N ASN A 265 -41.65 -17.18 7.47
CA ASN A 265 -42.93 -17.86 7.65
C ASN A 265 -43.30 -17.98 9.14
N ALA A 266 -44.24 -17.14 9.58
CA ALA A 266 -44.70 -17.10 10.97
C ALA A 266 -45.18 -18.45 11.54
N ARG A 267 -45.70 -19.37 10.71
CA ARG A 267 -46.12 -20.71 11.16
C ARG A 267 -44.92 -21.59 11.50
N VAL A 268 -43.86 -21.51 10.70
CA VAL A 268 -42.62 -22.26 10.89
C VAL A 268 -41.88 -21.75 12.12
N VAL A 269 -41.76 -20.43 12.29
CA VAL A 269 -41.14 -19.82 13.47
C VAL A 269 -41.90 -20.18 14.73
N ARG A 270 -43.24 -20.13 14.73
CA ARG A 270 -44.05 -20.51 15.90
C ARG A 270 -43.87 -21.99 16.27
N TYR A 271 -43.77 -22.88 15.29
CA TYR A 271 -43.48 -24.30 15.52
C TYR A 271 -42.08 -24.50 16.12
N LEU A 272 -41.06 -23.88 15.52
CA LEU A 272 -39.68 -23.98 16.00
C LEU A 272 -39.50 -23.37 17.39
N ALA A 273 -40.15 -22.25 17.70
CA ALA A 273 -40.10 -21.64 19.02
C ALA A 273 -40.70 -22.55 20.12
N ASN A 274 -41.73 -23.32 19.78
CA ASN A 274 -42.42 -24.21 20.73
C ASN A 274 -41.72 -25.56 20.89
N ALA A 275 -41.17 -26.13 19.81
CA ALA A 275 -40.60 -27.48 19.82
C ALA A 275 -39.06 -27.50 19.93
N TYR A 276 -38.37 -26.50 19.35
CA TYR A 276 -36.91 -26.45 19.21
C TYR A 276 -36.34 -25.02 19.33
N PRO A 277 -36.49 -24.35 20.49
CA PRO A 277 -36.09 -22.95 20.66
C PRO A 277 -34.57 -22.72 20.50
N GLU A 278 -33.74 -23.69 20.88
CA GLU A 278 -32.28 -23.63 20.70
C GLU A 278 -31.90 -23.64 19.21
N ILE A 279 -32.53 -24.51 18.41
CA ILE A 279 -32.31 -24.59 16.97
C ILE A 279 -32.75 -23.30 16.28
N LEU A 280 -33.91 -22.74 16.66
CA LEU A 280 -34.38 -21.46 16.12
C LEU A 280 -33.35 -20.34 16.33
N THR A 281 -32.73 -20.29 17.51
CA THR A 281 -31.73 -19.28 17.86
C THR A 281 -30.48 -19.40 16.98
N GLU A 282 -29.99 -20.62 16.75
CA GLU A 282 -28.84 -20.85 15.87
C GLU A 282 -29.16 -20.58 14.39
N LEU A 283 -30.35 -20.95 13.93
CA LEU A 283 -30.78 -20.65 12.56
C LEU A 283 -30.92 -19.14 12.31
N GLN A 284 -31.42 -18.38 13.30
CA GLN A 284 -31.46 -16.91 13.22
C GLN A 284 -30.06 -16.32 13.17
N LYS A 285 -29.13 -16.77 14.01
CA LYS A 285 -27.71 -16.35 13.96
C LYS A 285 -27.08 -16.61 12.59
N VAL A 286 -27.31 -17.78 12.01
CA VAL A 286 -26.78 -18.14 10.67
C VAL A 286 -27.41 -17.25 9.60
N ALA A 287 -28.72 -17.00 9.66
CA ALA A 287 -29.41 -16.12 8.71
C ALA A 287 -28.96 -14.65 8.81
N GLU A 288 -28.64 -14.16 10.01
CA GLU A 288 -28.18 -12.79 10.28
C GLU A 288 -26.66 -12.62 10.08
N SER A 289 -25.91 -13.72 10.01
CA SER A 289 -24.47 -13.68 9.85
C SER A 289 -24.08 -12.99 8.53
N ARG A 290 -23.31 -11.90 8.63
CA ARG A 290 -22.71 -11.19 7.49
C ARG A 290 -21.52 -11.95 6.88
N MET A 291 -21.50 -13.28 6.92
CA MET A 291 -20.35 -14.07 6.44
C MET A 291 -20.09 -13.92 4.94
N LEU A 292 -21.00 -13.27 4.20
CA LEU A 292 -21.02 -13.18 2.74
C LEU A 292 -21.15 -11.74 2.21
N GLU A 293 -21.16 -10.72 3.09
CA GLU A 293 -20.92 -9.35 2.64
C GLU A 293 -19.43 -9.24 2.33
N GLY A 294 -19.05 -9.44 1.07
CA GLY A 294 -17.71 -9.16 0.58
C GLY A 294 -17.28 -7.78 1.10
N ALA A 295 -16.04 -7.69 1.59
CA ALA A 295 -15.47 -6.49 2.18
C ALA A 295 -15.89 -5.25 1.39
N LYS A 296 -16.86 -4.50 1.91
CA LYS A 296 -17.10 -3.14 1.44
C LYS A 296 -15.81 -2.38 1.79
N GLU A 297 -15.07 -1.99 0.78
CA GLU A 297 -14.02 -0.99 0.94
C GLU A 297 -14.62 0.20 1.71
N PRO A 298 -14.01 0.62 2.83
CA PRO A 298 -14.45 1.83 3.49
C PRO A 298 -14.20 3.01 2.54
N GLU A 299 -15.27 3.77 2.27
CA GLU A 299 -15.19 5.11 1.65
C GLU A 299 -14.21 6.03 2.39
#